data_AF-S4PNH7-F1
#
_entry.id   AF-S4PNH7-F1
#
_cell.length_a   1.000
_cell.length_b   1.000
_cell.length_c   1.000
_cell.angle_alpha   90.00
_cell.angle_beta   90.00
_cell.angle_gamma   90.00
#
_symmetry.space_group_name_H-M   'P 1'
#
loop_
_entity.id
_entity.type
_entity.pdbx_description
1 polymer ?
#
loop_
_entity_poly.entity_id
_entity_poly.type
_entity_poly.pdbx_seq_one_letter_code
_entity_poly.pdbx_strand_id
1 'polypeptide(L)'
;DGLETAPYVKNDPHLKRTYYNTSKDKFHKPGTLVKPSEALCNTLRIIAEKGGDVLYNGTLAVDFLEDLQRVGSIITAEDLRDYQAKITDPIAVTLSSGDILYTPPPPSSGAILVNILNILSGYNFNEDSINSTDNKIRTYHRTLEAFKYAYAARTKLGDIDFLDLNEFLQNI
;
A
#
# COMPACT_ATOMS: atom_id res chain seq x y z
N ASP A 1 16.13 13.48 -7.84
CA ASP A 1 14.80 13.90 -8.32
C ASP A 1 14.45 13.23 -9.63
N GLY A 2 13.63 12.16 -9.58
CA GLY A 2 13.23 11.36 -10.75
C GLY A 2 12.24 12.05 -11.70
N LEU A 3 11.97 13.35 -11.50
CA LEU A 3 11.00 14.11 -12.29
C LEU A 3 11.55 14.58 -13.64
N GLU A 4 12.87 14.61 -13.85
CA GLU A 4 13.45 15.04 -15.13
C GLU A 4 13.91 13.88 -16.03
N THR A 5 14.03 12.68 -15.47
CA THR A 5 14.65 11.55 -16.16
C THR A 5 13.75 10.34 -16.32
N ALA A 6 12.48 10.35 -15.86
CA ALA A 6 11.58 9.20 -15.91
C ALA A 6 11.27 8.72 -17.34
N PRO A 7 11.99 7.73 -17.89
CA PRO A 7 11.85 7.35 -19.29
C PRO A 7 10.52 6.62 -19.53
N TYR A 8 10.02 5.90 -18.51
CA TYR A 8 8.73 5.20 -18.56
C TYR A 8 7.56 6.15 -18.80
N VAL A 9 7.58 7.38 -18.27
CA VAL A 9 6.55 8.39 -18.55
C VAL A 9 6.62 8.86 -20.01
N LYS A 10 7.82 9.00 -20.59
CA LYS A 10 7.96 9.42 -22.00
C LYS A 10 7.62 8.29 -22.99
N ASN A 11 7.81 7.04 -22.57
CA ASN A 11 7.59 5.85 -23.38
C ASN A 11 6.14 5.38 -23.34
N ASP A 12 5.41 5.65 -22.26
CA ASP A 12 3.98 5.39 -22.17
C ASP A 12 3.18 6.57 -22.76
N PRO A 13 2.37 6.36 -23.83
CA PRO A 13 1.61 7.43 -24.47
C PRO A 13 0.61 8.14 -23.53
N HIS A 14 0.01 7.40 -22.59
CA HIS A 14 -0.99 7.93 -21.67
C HIS A 14 -0.33 8.77 -20.57
N LEU A 15 0.76 8.28 -19.97
CA LEU A 15 1.53 9.03 -18.98
C LEU A 15 2.19 10.26 -19.63
N LYS A 16 2.76 10.12 -20.84
CA LYS A 16 3.36 11.23 -21.57
C LYS A 16 2.35 12.35 -21.80
N ARG A 17 1.14 12.01 -22.25
CA ARG A 17 0.06 12.99 -22.48
C ARG A 17 -0.29 13.77 -21.21
N THR A 18 -0.27 13.10 -20.06
CA THR A 18 -0.69 13.69 -18.77
C THR A 18 0.42 14.49 -18.10
N TYR A 19 1.67 14.04 -18.19
CA TYR A 19 2.77 14.55 -17.37
C TYR A 19 3.90 15.24 -18.16
N TYR A 20 3.85 15.21 -19.49
CA TYR A 20 4.91 15.72 -20.35
C TYR A 20 4.44 16.77 -21.35
N ASN A 21 5.11 17.93 -21.36
CA ASN A 21 4.91 18.94 -22.39
C ASN A 21 5.80 18.60 -23.60
N THR A 22 5.19 17.98 -24.62
CA THR A 22 5.87 17.57 -25.85
C THR A 22 6.42 18.75 -26.65
N SER A 23 5.75 19.90 -26.63
CA SER A 23 6.21 21.10 -27.34
C SER A 23 7.46 21.73 -26.74
N LYS A 24 7.63 21.62 -25.42
CA LYS A 24 8.78 22.17 -24.68
C LYS A 24 9.84 21.11 -24.37
N ASP A 25 9.59 19.87 -24.77
CA ASP A 25 10.38 18.68 -24.43
C ASP A 25 10.74 18.61 -22.93
N LYS A 26 9.76 18.87 -22.06
CA LYS A 26 9.95 18.94 -20.60
C LYS A 26 8.75 18.38 -19.85
N PHE A 27 9.02 17.79 -18.69
CA PHE A 27 7.97 17.43 -17.73
C PHE A 27 7.22 18.66 -17.24
N HIS A 28 5.94 18.47 -16.90
CA HIS A 28 5.17 19.51 -16.24
C HIS A 28 5.79 19.87 -14.87
N LYS A 29 5.90 21.17 -14.60
CA LYS A 29 6.45 21.68 -13.34
C LYS A 29 5.40 21.63 -12.24
N PRO A 30 5.79 21.55 -10.95
CA PRO A 30 4.88 21.76 -9.83
C PRO A 30 4.04 23.03 -10.04
N GLY A 31 2.73 22.94 -9.75
CA GLY A 31 1.76 24.01 -10.00
C GLY A 31 1.12 24.00 -11.40
N THR A 32 1.55 23.12 -12.31
CA THR A 32 0.85 22.93 -13.60
C THR A 32 -0.50 22.26 -13.35
N LEU A 33 -1.58 22.80 -13.93
CA LEU A 33 -2.89 22.16 -13.91
C LEU A 33 -2.88 20.93 -14.84
N VAL A 34 -2.97 19.75 -14.25
CA VAL A 34 -3.16 18.48 -14.96
C VAL A 34 -4.62 18.06 -14.81
N LYS A 35 -5.26 17.69 -15.92
CA LYS A 35 -6.63 17.18 -15.93
C LYS A 35 -6.62 15.66 -16.14
N PRO A 36 -7.53 14.91 -15.51
CA PRO A 36 -7.72 13.50 -15.84
C PRO A 36 -8.07 13.34 -17.32
N SER A 37 -7.75 12.17 -17.89
CA SER A 37 -8.16 11.86 -19.25
C SER A 37 -9.68 11.77 -19.36
N GLU A 38 -10.22 12.06 -20.54
CA GLU A 38 -11.65 11.89 -20.81
C GLU A 38 -12.11 10.44 -20.55
N ALA A 39 -11.24 9.46 -20.86
CA ALA A 39 -11.48 8.06 -20.56
C ALA A 39 -11.69 7.84 -19.05
N LEU A 40 -10.78 8.33 -18.19
CA LEU A 40 -10.92 8.20 -16.74
C LEU A 40 -12.18 8.91 -16.23
N CYS A 41 -12.49 10.11 -16.74
CA CYS A 41 -13.73 10.81 -16.40
C CYS A 41 -14.97 10.00 -16.77
N ASN A 42 -14.98 9.35 -17.92
CA ASN A 42 -16.09 8.51 -18.38
C ASN A 42 -16.21 7.24 -17.55
N THR A 43 -15.10 6.57 -17.23
CA THR A 43 -15.06 5.40 -16.32
C THR A 43 -15.68 5.76 -14.97
N LEU A 44 -15.26 6.86 -14.35
CA LEU A 44 -15.79 7.30 -13.06
C LEU A 44 -17.28 7.68 -13.13
N ARG A 45 -17.73 8.27 -14.24
CA ARG A 45 -19.16 8.55 -14.46
C ARG A 45 -19.98 7.27 -14.52
N ILE A 46 -19.52 6.27 -15.27
CA ILE A 46 -20.20 4.97 -15.38
C ILE A 46 -20.27 4.28 -14.01
N ILE A 47 -19.20 4.30 -13.23
CA ILE A 47 -19.18 3.74 -11.87
C ILE A 47 -20.17 4.49 -10.95
N ALA A 48 -20.22 5.83 -11.04
CA ALA A 48 -21.16 6.62 -10.24
C ALA A 48 -22.63 6.33 -10.59
N GLU A 49 -22.94 6.07 -11.86
CA GLU A 49 -24.29 5.80 -12.34
C GLU A 49 -24.72 4.33 -12.15
N LYS A 50 -23.79 3.37 -12.26
CA LYS A 50 -24.09 1.93 -12.33
C LYS A 50 -23.53 1.10 -11.17
N GLY A 51 -22.75 1.70 -10.28
CA GLY A 51 -22.05 1.01 -9.19
C GLY A 51 -20.68 0.44 -9.61
N GLY A 52 -19.90 -0.03 -8.64
CA GLY A 52 -18.53 -0.53 -8.84
C GLY A 52 -18.45 -1.86 -9.61
N ASP A 53 -19.48 -2.70 -9.49
CA ASP A 53 -19.53 -4.04 -10.11
C ASP A 53 -19.40 -3.99 -11.63
N VAL A 54 -19.75 -2.87 -12.26
CA VAL A 54 -19.63 -2.66 -13.71
C VAL A 54 -18.19 -2.83 -14.23
N LEU A 55 -17.17 -2.63 -13.37
CA LEU A 55 -15.75 -2.88 -13.69
C LEU A 55 -15.41 -4.38 -13.72
N TYR A 56 -16.14 -5.20 -12.97
CA TYR A 56 -15.85 -6.62 -12.76
C TYR A 56 -16.75 -7.53 -13.61
N ASN A 57 -18.01 -7.15 -13.82
CA ASN A 57 -19.00 -7.96 -14.54
C ASN A 57 -19.82 -7.18 -15.58
N GLY A 58 -19.48 -5.90 -15.83
CA GLY A 58 -20.23 -5.02 -16.72
C GLY A 58 -19.45 -4.55 -17.95
N THR A 59 -19.92 -3.44 -18.55
CA THR A 59 -19.34 -2.90 -19.78
C THR A 59 -17.88 -2.47 -19.61
N LEU A 60 -17.51 -1.95 -18.43
CA LEU A 60 -16.12 -1.55 -18.16
C LEU A 60 -15.19 -2.76 -18.03
N ALA A 61 -15.69 -3.93 -17.63
CA ALA A 61 -14.89 -5.15 -17.58
C ALA A 61 -14.39 -5.56 -18.97
N VAL A 62 -15.21 -5.39 -20.01
CA VAL A 62 -14.84 -5.71 -21.41
C VAL A 62 -13.69 -4.81 -21.87
N ASP A 63 -13.86 -3.50 -21.75
CA ASP A 63 -12.83 -2.53 -22.12
C ASP A 63 -11.51 -2.79 -21.36
N PHE A 64 -11.62 -3.09 -20.06
CA PHE A 64 -10.48 -3.35 -19.20
C PHE A 64 -9.72 -4.63 -19.60
N LEU A 65 -10.43 -5.71 -19.91
CA LEU A 65 -9.82 -6.96 -20.37
C LEU A 65 -9.13 -6.80 -21.72
N GLU A 66 -9.69 -6.03 -22.64
CA GLU A 66 -9.03 -5.72 -23.92
C GLU A 66 -7.70 -5.00 -23.69
N ASP A 67 -7.67 -4.01 -22.80
CA ASP A 67 -6.45 -3.29 -22.46
C ASP A 67 -5.42 -4.20 -21.79
N LEU A 68 -5.84 -5.07 -20.88
CA LEU A 68 -4.98 -6.07 -20.24
C LEU A 68 -4.40 -7.05 -21.28
N GLN A 69 -5.21 -7.52 -22.23
CA GLN A 69 -4.76 -8.41 -23.30
C GLN A 69 -3.72 -7.72 -24.20
N ARG A 70 -3.89 -6.44 -24.53
CA ARG A 70 -2.94 -5.67 -25.35
C ARG A 70 -1.55 -5.58 -24.73
N VAL A 71 -1.46 -5.59 -23.40
CA VAL A 71 -0.18 -5.58 -22.66
C VAL A 71 0.33 -6.98 -22.31
N GLY A 72 -0.32 -8.04 -22.80
CA GLY A 72 0.08 -9.42 -22.56
C GLY A 72 -0.22 -9.92 -21.15
N SER A 73 -1.20 -9.32 -20.46
CA SER A 73 -1.65 -9.77 -19.15
C SER A 73 -2.29 -11.17 -19.23
N ILE A 74 -2.16 -11.93 -18.14
CA ILE A 74 -2.79 -13.25 -17.96
C ILE A 74 -4.17 -13.18 -17.31
N ILE A 75 -4.59 -11.99 -16.87
CA ILE A 75 -5.87 -11.78 -16.18
C ILE A 75 -7.01 -12.08 -17.15
N THR A 76 -7.97 -12.86 -16.70
CA THR A 76 -9.13 -13.32 -17.46
C THR A 76 -10.42 -12.67 -16.98
N ALA A 77 -11.49 -12.87 -17.75
CA ALA A 77 -12.82 -12.45 -17.34
C ALA A 77 -13.33 -13.20 -16.10
N GLU A 78 -12.83 -14.42 -15.85
CA GLU A 78 -13.16 -15.19 -14.65
C GLU A 78 -12.51 -14.57 -13.42
N ASP A 79 -11.23 -14.19 -13.49
CA ASP A 79 -10.53 -13.49 -12.40
C ASP A 79 -11.26 -12.21 -11.96
N LEU A 80 -11.79 -11.43 -12.92
CA LEU A 80 -12.56 -10.22 -12.60
C LEU A 80 -13.89 -10.54 -11.93
N ARG A 81 -14.63 -11.54 -12.42
CA ARG A 81 -15.95 -11.90 -11.86
C ARG A 81 -15.84 -12.53 -10.47
N ASP A 82 -14.79 -13.31 -10.25
CA ASP A 82 -14.60 -14.08 -9.02
C ASP A 82 -13.92 -13.23 -7.92
N TYR A 83 -13.39 -12.06 -8.28
CA TYR A 83 -12.86 -11.11 -7.31
C TYR A 83 -13.93 -10.69 -6.30
N GLN A 84 -13.59 -10.80 -5.02
CA GLN A 84 -14.42 -10.35 -3.90
C GLN A 84 -13.55 -9.63 -2.87
N ALA A 85 -14.01 -8.45 -2.44
CA ALA A 85 -13.42 -7.77 -1.30
C ALA A 85 -13.79 -8.50 -0.01
N LYS A 86 -12.77 -8.87 0.79
CA LYS A 86 -12.98 -9.55 2.07
C LYS A 86 -13.11 -8.51 3.19
N ILE A 87 -14.17 -8.62 3.98
CA ILE A 87 -14.36 -7.86 5.21
C ILE A 87 -13.84 -8.73 6.35
N THR A 88 -12.86 -8.24 7.09
CA THR A 88 -12.19 -8.98 8.16
C THR A 88 -12.04 -8.11 9.40
N ASP A 89 -12.02 -8.74 10.57
CA ASP A 89 -11.72 -8.05 11.81
C ASP A 89 -10.26 -7.56 11.84
N PRO A 90 -9.99 -6.39 12.44
CA PRO A 90 -8.64 -5.90 12.64
C PRO A 90 -7.92 -6.68 13.74
N ILE A 91 -6.59 -6.63 13.73
CA ILE A 91 -5.77 -6.94 14.90
C ILE A 91 -5.92 -5.77 15.89
N ALA A 92 -6.39 -6.05 17.10
CA ALA A 92 -6.55 -5.08 18.18
C ALA A 92 -5.53 -5.34 19.29
N VAL A 93 -4.76 -4.32 19.66
CA VAL A 93 -3.70 -4.43 20.68
C VAL A 93 -3.78 -3.28 21.67
N THR A 94 -3.74 -3.60 22.96
CA THR A 94 -3.67 -2.58 24.02
C THR A 94 -2.23 -2.09 24.18
N LEU A 95 -2.04 -0.79 24.02
CA LEU A 95 -0.75 -0.13 24.25
C LEU A 95 -0.52 0.11 25.74
N SER A 96 0.72 0.41 26.11
CA SER A 96 1.08 0.74 27.49
C SER A 96 0.38 2.01 28.02
N SER A 97 -0.13 2.88 27.14
CA SER A 97 -0.97 4.02 27.51
C SER A 97 -2.40 3.63 27.95
N GLY A 98 -2.83 2.40 27.65
CA GLY A 98 -4.22 1.94 27.78
C GLY A 98 -5.05 2.11 26.50
N ASP A 99 -4.53 2.80 25.48
CA ASP A 99 -5.22 2.94 24.19
C ASP A 99 -5.23 1.61 23.42
N ILE A 100 -6.23 1.43 22.55
CA ILE A 100 -6.30 0.27 21.66
C ILE A 100 -5.86 0.69 20.25
N LEU A 101 -4.78 0.08 19.77
CA LEU A 101 -4.32 0.18 18.39
C LEU A 101 -5.01 -0.88 17.54
N TYR A 102 -5.67 -0.44 16.46
CA TYR A 102 -6.24 -1.33 15.45
C TYR A 102 -5.38 -1.34 14.19
N THR A 103 -5.02 -2.52 13.71
CA THR A 103 -4.22 -2.69 12.49
C THR A 103 -4.83 -3.76 11.57
N PRO A 104 -4.63 -3.68 10.25
CA PRO A 104 -5.11 -4.71 9.34
C PRO A 104 -4.37 -6.05 9.54
N PRO A 105 -5.05 -7.19 9.41
CA PRO A 105 -4.42 -8.52 9.49
C PRO A 105 -3.52 -8.80 8.27
N PRO A 106 -2.73 -9.90 8.29
CA PRO A 106 -2.08 -10.42 7.09
C PRO A 106 -3.06 -10.51 5.90
N PRO A 107 -2.62 -10.25 4.66
CA PRO A 107 -1.23 -10.05 4.23
C PRO A 107 -0.65 -8.65 4.51
N SER A 108 -1.39 -7.77 5.18
CA SER A 108 -0.86 -6.46 5.58
C SER A 108 0.22 -6.56 6.67
N SER A 109 0.98 -5.49 6.87
CA SER A 109 2.09 -5.43 7.83
C SER A 109 1.68 -4.94 9.23
N GLY A 110 0.38 -4.95 9.57
CA GLY A 110 -0.12 -4.54 10.89
C GLY A 110 0.52 -5.33 12.04
N ALA A 111 0.63 -6.65 11.87
CA ALA A 111 1.30 -7.54 12.81
C ALA A 111 2.79 -7.21 13.04
N ILE A 112 3.50 -6.67 12.04
CA ILE A 112 4.90 -6.25 12.17
C ILE A 112 5.00 -4.98 13.02
N LEU A 113 4.08 -4.03 12.82
CA LEU A 113 4.01 -2.84 13.66
C LEU A 113 3.76 -3.23 15.12
N VAL A 114 2.79 -4.12 15.36
CA VAL A 114 2.49 -4.64 16.70
C VAL A 114 3.72 -5.27 17.35
N ASN A 115 4.42 -6.16 16.64
CA ASN A 115 5.63 -6.81 17.15
C ASN A 115 6.72 -5.81 17.55
N ILE A 116 6.95 -4.79 16.72
CA ILE A 116 7.89 -3.70 17.03
C ILE A 116 7.49 -3.00 18.33
N LEU A 117 6.21 -2.61 18.45
CA LEU A 117 5.72 -1.89 19.62
C LEU A 117 5.80 -2.75 20.88
N ASN A 118 5.56 -4.06 20.78
CA ASN A 118 5.66 -4.99 21.89
C ASN A 118 7.10 -5.22 22.34
N ILE A 119 8.08 -5.26 21.42
CA ILE A 119 9.50 -5.24 21.80
C ILE A 119 9.85 -3.92 22.52
N LEU A 120 9.38 -2.79 22.00
CA LEU A 120 9.73 -1.47 22.53
C LEU A 120 9.04 -1.13 23.85
N SER A 121 7.85 -1.69 24.11
CA SER A 121 7.13 -1.48 25.36
C SER A 121 7.92 -1.93 26.58
N GLY A 122 8.73 -2.99 26.44
CA GLY A 122 9.63 -3.48 27.50
C GLY A 122 10.71 -2.48 27.95
N TYR A 123 10.96 -1.41 27.19
CA TYR A 123 11.93 -0.37 27.56
C TYR A 123 11.32 0.82 28.31
N ASN A 124 9.98 0.91 28.40
CA ASN A 124 9.26 1.99 29.07
C ASN A 124 9.76 3.40 28.68
N PHE A 125 9.83 3.67 27.37
CA PHE A 125 10.30 4.97 26.88
C PHE A 125 9.44 6.13 27.41
N ASN A 126 10.12 7.21 27.72
CA ASN A 126 9.58 8.44 28.29
C ASN A 126 10.40 9.66 27.81
N GLU A 127 10.10 10.85 28.32
CA GLU A 127 10.80 12.08 27.93
C GLU A 127 12.33 12.00 28.13
N ASP A 128 12.78 11.39 29.24
CA ASP A 128 14.21 11.21 29.54
C ASP A 128 14.93 10.32 28.52
N SER A 129 14.19 9.45 27.82
CA SER A 129 14.74 8.55 26.80
C SER A 129 15.32 9.29 25.60
N ILE A 130 15.01 10.58 25.43
CA ILE A 130 15.54 11.43 24.34
C ILE A 130 16.16 12.76 24.81
N ASN A 131 16.25 12.97 26.12
CA ASN A 131 16.63 14.25 26.73
C ASN A 131 18.15 14.51 26.72
N SER A 132 18.97 13.47 26.54
CA SER A 132 20.43 13.60 26.36
C SER A 132 20.88 12.92 25.07
N THR A 133 22.06 13.30 24.56
CA THR A 133 22.67 12.66 23.39
C THR A 133 22.84 11.15 23.61
N ASP A 134 23.33 10.74 24.77
CA ASP A 134 23.56 9.32 25.08
C ASP A 134 22.26 8.52 25.17
N ASN A 135 21.24 9.07 25.84
CA ASN A 135 19.92 8.41 25.93
C ASN A 135 19.29 8.29 24.55
N LYS A 136 19.37 9.35 23.74
CA LYS A 136 18.87 9.37 22.37
C LYS A 136 19.55 8.30 21.51
N ILE A 137 20.88 8.21 21.55
CA ILE A 137 21.63 7.17 20.82
C ILE A 137 21.16 5.77 21.24
N ARG A 138 21.03 5.52 22.55
CA ARG A 138 20.57 4.22 23.07
C ARG A 138 19.14 3.89 22.66
N THR A 139 18.24 4.88 22.71
CA THR A 139 16.85 4.75 22.26
C THR A 139 16.77 4.41 20.77
N TYR A 140 17.49 5.14 19.92
CA TYR A 140 17.54 4.82 18.48
C TYR A 140 18.16 3.44 18.21
N HIS A 141 19.22 3.07 18.93
CA HIS A 141 19.79 1.73 18.79
C HIS A 141 18.76 0.64 19.10
N ARG A 142 18.03 0.74 20.23
CA ARG A 142 16.96 -0.20 20.59
C ARG A 142 15.84 -0.25 19.55
N THR A 143 15.43 0.91 19.02
CA THR A 143 14.43 0.99 17.94
C THR A 143 14.91 0.28 16.68
N LEU A 144 16.19 0.48 16.28
CA LEU A 144 16.78 -0.20 15.13
C LEU A 144 16.85 -1.72 15.33
N GLU A 145 17.22 -2.20 16.53
CA GLU A 145 17.21 -3.63 16.83
C GLU A 145 15.78 -4.21 16.80
N ALA A 146 14.79 -3.52 17.37
CA ALA A 146 13.38 -3.93 17.28
C ALA A 146 12.91 -4.07 15.82
N PHE A 147 13.29 -3.13 14.94
CA PHE A 147 13.01 -3.24 13.52
C PHE A 147 13.67 -4.47 12.89
N LYS A 148 14.95 -4.75 13.20
CA LYS A 148 15.64 -5.93 12.66
C LYS A 148 14.93 -7.23 13.03
N TYR A 149 14.56 -7.39 14.31
CA TYR A 149 13.84 -8.59 14.78
C TYR A 149 12.47 -8.73 14.11
N ALA A 150 11.69 -7.65 14.06
CA ALA A 150 10.37 -7.70 13.45
C ALA A 150 10.43 -7.98 11.93
N TYR A 151 11.38 -7.38 11.20
CA TYR A 151 11.55 -7.63 9.77
C TYR A 151 12.11 -9.01 9.45
N ALA A 152 12.91 -9.61 10.35
CA ALA A 152 13.28 -11.02 10.22
C ALA A 152 12.03 -11.91 10.26
N ALA A 153 11.08 -11.62 11.16
CA ALA A 153 9.83 -12.35 11.27
C ALA A 153 8.85 -12.08 10.11
N ARG A 154 8.90 -10.89 9.48
CA ARG A 154 8.09 -10.52 8.30
C ARG A 154 8.20 -11.51 7.15
N THR A 155 9.32 -12.20 6.99
CA THR A 155 9.50 -13.22 5.95
C THR A 155 8.53 -14.40 6.07
N LYS A 156 7.91 -14.58 7.25
CA LYS A 156 6.89 -15.61 7.51
C LYS A 156 5.46 -15.17 7.15
N LEU A 157 5.25 -13.87 6.87
CA LEU A 157 3.93 -13.34 6.55
C LEU A 157 3.57 -13.56 5.07
N GLY A 158 2.29 -13.79 4.83
CA GLY A 158 1.69 -13.86 3.50
C GLY A 158 0.16 -13.89 3.60
N ASP A 159 -0.49 -14.42 2.59
CA ASP A 159 -1.94 -14.57 2.57
C ASP A 159 -2.38 -15.65 3.56
N ILE A 160 -3.31 -15.30 4.46
CA ILE A 160 -3.80 -16.16 5.53
C ILE A 160 -4.61 -17.35 5.00
N ASP A 161 -5.18 -17.26 3.80
CA ASP A 161 -5.90 -18.38 3.20
C ASP A 161 -4.94 -19.44 2.63
N PHE A 162 -3.65 -19.15 2.56
CA PHE A 162 -2.62 -20.02 1.99
C PHE A 162 -1.54 -20.42 2.99
N LEU A 163 -1.41 -19.71 4.12
CA LEU A 163 -0.38 -19.94 5.13
C LEU A 163 -1.01 -20.12 6.52
N ASP A 164 -0.50 -21.09 7.28
CA ASP A 164 -0.79 -21.20 8.71
C ASP A 164 0.05 -20.17 9.48
N LEU A 165 -0.60 -19.10 9.93
CA LEU A 165 0.03 -17.98 10.65
C LEU A 165 -0.30 -18.00 12.15
N ASN A 166 -0.92 -19.07 12.68
CA ASN A 166 -1.40 -19.09 14.07
C ASN A 166 -0.28 -18.87 15.09
N GLU A 167 0.84 -19.60 14.94
CA GLU A 167 2.00 -19.45 15.82
C GLU A 167 2.58 -18.03 15.77
N PHE A 168 2.60 -17.42 14.58
CA PHE A 168 3.09 -16.06 14.44
C PHE A 168 2.16 -15.05 15.11
N LEU A 169 0.86 -15.14 14.85
CA LEU A 169 -0.15 -14.22 15.39
C LEU A 169 -0.33 -14.33 16.90
N GLN A 170 -0.02 -15.48 17.51
CA GLN A 170 -0.04 -15.67 18.96
C GLN A 170 1.19 -15.07 19.68
N ASN A 171 2.31 -14.91 18.96
CA ASN A 171 3.59 -14.48 19.52
C ASN A 171 3.91 -13.00 19.23
N ILE A 172 3.04 -12.30 18.53
CA ILE A 172 3.15 -10.86 18.28
C ILE A 172 2.50 -10.04 19.35
#